data_AF-A0A6G3X5K1-F1
#
_entry.id   AF-A0A6G3X5K1-F1
#
_cell.length_a   1.000
_cell.length_b   1.000
_cell.length_c   1.000
_cell.angle_alpha   90.00
_cell.angle_beta   90.00
_cell.angle_gamma   90.00
#
_symmetry.space_group_name_H-M   'P 1'
#
loop_
_entity.id
_entity.type
_entity.pdbx_description
1 polymer ?
#
loop_
_entity_poly.entity_id
_entity_poly.type
_entity_poly.pdbx_seq_one_letter_code
_entity_poly.pdbx_strand_id
1 'polypeptide(L)'
;MTTQATLPRPAAKPLARLRDPAWYQEYGVYAAVAVVLLFNALFTEHFMTADNLRTQLVQVAPIVIVALGMALVIGTEGIDLSVGSTMALAAALL
;
A
#
# COMPACT_ATOMS: atom_id res chain seq x y z
N MET A 1 24.01 -31.44 -34.09
CA MET A 1 24.77 -30.32 -33.50
C MET A 1 24.24 -29.01 -34.04
N THR A 2 23.31 -28.36 -33.33
CA THR A 2 22.92 -26.96 -33.58
C THR A 2 22.83 -26.29 -32.21
N THR A 3 23.95 -25.71 -31.78
CA THR A 3 24.05 -24.88 -30.58
C THR A 3 23.26 -23.60 -30.83
N GLN A 4 22.09 -23.47 -30.21
CA GLN A 4 21.39 -22.19 -30.10
C GLN A 4 22.15 -21.34 -29.07
N ALA A 5 22.86 -20.33 -29.54
CA ALA A 5 23.45 -19.31 -28.69
C ALA A 5 22.32 -18.49 -28.06
N THR A 6 22.07 -18.72 -26.78
CA THR A 6 21.16 -17.92 -25.95
C THR A 6 21.73 -16.51 -25.84
N LEU A 7 21.28 -15.59 -26.71
CA LEU A 7 21.67 -14.19 -26.61
C LEU A 7 21.20 -13.62 -25.26
N PRO A 8 22.06 -12.89 -24.52
CA PRO A 8 21.66 -12.28 -23.26
C PRO A 8 20.55 -11.28 -23.52
N ARG A 9 19.40 -11.47 -22.85
CA ARG A 9 18.30 -10.50 -22.85
C ARG A 9 18.87 -9.15 -22.41
N PRO A 10 18.75 -8.08 -23.20
CA PRO A 10 19.24 -6.78 -22.79
C PRO A 10 18.51 -6.40 -21.50
N ALA A 11 19.29 -6.05 -20.46
CA ALA A 11 18.75 -5.59 -19.20
C ALA A 11 17.83 -4.39 -19.49
N ALA A 12 16.52 -4.58 -19.33
CA ALA A 12 15.56 -3.52 -19.56
C ALA A 12 15.96 -2.31 -18.70
N LYS A 13 16.08 -1.14 -19.33
CA LYS A 13 16.47 0.09 -18.64
C LYS A 13 15.49 0.30 -17.47
N PRO A 14 15.96 0.69 -16.27
CA PRO A 14 15.12 0.78 -15.07
C PRO A 14 13.90 1.70 -15.26
N LEU A 15 14.04 2.74 -16.08
CA LEU A 15 12.96 3.66 -16.45
C LEU A 15 11.91 3.05 -17.39
N ALA A 16 12.25 2.00 -18.16
CA ALA A 16 11.28 1.31 -19.02
C ALA A 16 10.31 0.44 -18.20
N ARG A 17 10.74 -0.05 -17.03
CA ARG A 17 9.89 -0.81 -16.08
C ARG A 17 8.77 0.05 -15.49
N LEU A 18 9.02 1.35 -15.29
CA LEU A 18 8.02 2.31 -14.84
C LEU A 18 6.92 2.57 -15.89
N ARG A 19 7.13 2.19 -17.16
CA ARG A 19 6.17 2.36 -18.25
C ARG A 19 5.39 1.09 -18.58
N ASP A 20 5.66 0.00 -17.87
CA ASP A 20 4.96 -1.27 -18.04
C ASP A 20 3.63 -1.23 -17.26
N PRO A 21 2.47 -1.42 -17.91
CA PRO A 21 1.17 -1.46 -17.22
C PRO A 21 1.13 -2.47 -16.07
N ALA A 22 1.87 -3.58 -16.18
CA ALA A 22 1.95 -4.61 -15.15
C ALA A 22 2.57 -4.09 -13.85
N TRP A 23 3.55 -3.17 -13.94
CA TRP A 23 4.19 -2.57 -12.77
C TRP A 23 3.21 -1.72 -11.95
N TYR A 24 2.34 -0.97 -12.60
CA TYR A 24 1.33 -0.16 -11.91
C TYR A 24 0.26 -1.01 -11.23
N GLN A 25 -0.10 -2.16 -11.82
CA GLN A 25 -1.05 -3.10 -11.22
C GLN A 25 -0.50 -3.71 -9.93
N GLU A 26 0.80 -3.99 -9.86
CA GLU A 26 1.42 -4.65 -8.72
C GLU A 26 1.93 -3.66 -7.64
N TYR A 27 2.48 -2.52 -8.05
CA TYR A 27 3.17 -1.59 -7.14
C TYR A 27 2.57 -0.18 -7.08
N GLY A 28 1.49 0.09 -7.82
CA GLY A 28 0.87 1.41 -7.93
C GLY A 28 0.48 2.00 -6.57
N VAL A 29 -0.01 1.18 -5.64
CA VAL A 29 -0.38 1.61 -4.28
C VAL A 29 0.82 2.14 -3.51
N TYR A 30 1.96 1.43 -3.53
CA TYR A 30 3.16 1.89 -2.81
C TYR A 30 3.71 3.19 -3.40
N ALA A 31 3.68 3.31 -4.73
CA ALA A 31 4.07 4.55 -5.41
C ALA A 31 3.14 5.71 -5.05
N ALA A 32 1.82 5.50 -5.02
CA ALA A 32 0.85 6.51 -4.62
C ALA A 32 1.07 6.97 -3.18
N VAL A 33 1.28 6.05 -2.24
CA VAL A 33 1.60 6.37 -0.84
C VAL A 33 2.88 7.21 -0.75
N ALA A 34 3.95 6.79 -1.44
CA ALA A 34 5.21 7.53 -1.44
C ALA A 34 5.05 8.96 -1.98
N VAL A 35 4.27 9.14 -3.05
CA VAL A 35 3.98 10.46 -3.63
C VAL A 35 3.21 11.34 -2.63
N VAL A 36 2.17 10.81 -1.99
CA VAL A 36 1.39 11.57 -0.99
C VAL A 36 2.23 11.94 0.22
N LEU A 37 3.08 11.03 0.71
CA LEU A 37 4.00 11.32 1.82
C LEU A 37 5.01 12.41 1.45
N LEU A 38 5.61 12.32 0.25
CA LEU A 38 6.55 13.33 -0.23
C LEU A 38 5.88 14.69 -0.41
N PHE A 39 4.68 14.72 -0.98
CA PHE A 39 3.90 15.93 -1.13
C PHE A 39 3.63 16.58 0.23
N ASN A 40 3.11 15.83 1.20
CA ASN A 40 2.82 16.38 2.52
C ASN A 40 4.10 16.80 3.26
N ALA A 41 5.21 16.09 3.10
CA ALA A 41 6.48 16.49 3.70
C ALA A 41 7.01 17.84 3.17
N LEU A 42 6.69 18.18 1.92
CA LEU A 42 7.16 19.41 1.27
C LEU A 42 6.18 20.58 1.41
N PHE A 43 4.88 20.31 1.38
CA PHE A 43 3.84 21.33 1.25
C PHE A 43 2.95 21.48 2.49
N THR A 44 2.98 20.54 3.44
CA THR A 44 2.16 20.59 4.66
C THR A 44 3.04 20.95 5.85
N GLU A 45 2.78 22.12 6.43
CA GLU A 45 3.47 22.57 7.63
C GLU A 45 3.25 21.56 8.79
N HIS A 46 4.31 21.33 9.57
CA HIS A 46 4.31 20.40 10.72
C HIS A 46 4.09 18.90 10.40
N PHE A 47 3.97 18.51 9.13
CA PHE A 47 3.70 17.11 8.75
C PHE A 47 4.74 16.12 9.31
N MET A 48 6.03 16.46 9.24
CA MET A 48 7.13 15.60 9.73
C MET A 48 7.47 15.81 11.21
N THR A 49 6.62 16.48 11.99
CA THR A 49 6.84 16.62 13.44
C THR A 49 6.60 15.31 14.17
N ALA A 50 7.35 15.07 15.26
CA ALA A 50 7.19 13.88 16.08
C ALA A 50 5.77 13.76 16.67
N ASP A 51 5.15 14.89 17.03
CA ASP A 51 3.79 14.92 17.55
C ASP A 51 2.75 14.54 16.49
N ASN A 52 2.88 15.06 15.26
CA ASN A 52 1.99 14.69 14.16
C ASN A 52 2.16 13.21 13.78
N LEU A 53 3.41 12.73 13.66
CA LEU A 53 3.69 11.32 13.39
C LEU A 53 3.13 10.41 14.49
N ARG A 54 3.33 10.75 15.76
CA ARG A 54 2.78 9.99 16.89
C ARG A 54 1.25 9.98 16.87
N THR A 55 0.63 11.12 16.59
CA THR A 55 -0.83 11.24 16.49
C THR A 55 -1.35 10.33 15.37
N GLN A 56 -0.74 10.38 14.18
CA GLN A 56 -1.13 9.55 13.05
C GLN A 56 -0.95 8.05 13.36
N LEU A 57 0.15 7.65 14.01
CA LEU A 57 0.41 6.27 14.40
C LEU A 57 -0.63 5.75 15.41
N VAL A 58 -0.98 6.56 16.40
CA VAL A 58 -2.02 6.21 17.39
C VAL A 58 -3.40 6.09 16.73
N GLN A 59 -3.73 6.99 15.80
CA GLN A 59 -5.01 6.95 15.07
C GLN A 59 -5.11 5.75 14.12
N VAL A 60 -4.00 5.32 13.51
CA VAL A 60 -3.96 4.16 12.61
C VAL A 60 -3.94 2.83 13.36
N ALA A 61 -3.45 2.78 14.60
CA ALA A 61 -3.31 1.53 15.35
C ALA A 61 -4.62 0.69 15.44
N PRO A 62 -5.80 1.25 15.74
CA PRO A 62 -7.06 0.50 15.72
C PRO A 62 -7.38 -0.11 14.35
N ILE A 63 -7.12 0.62 13.27
CA ILE A 63 -7.37 0.16 11.89
C ILE A 63 -6.49 -1.05 11.58
N VAL A 64 -5.19 -1.00 11.95
CA VAL A 64 -4.26 -2.12 11.73
C VAL A 64 -4.67 -3.34 12.55
N ILE A 65 -5.07 -3.17 13.81
CA ILE A 65 -5.53 -4.28 14.66
C ILE A 65 -6.74 -4.98 14.02
N VAL A 66 -7.73 -4.21 13.54
CA VAL A 66 -8.91 -4.78 12.88
C VAL A 66 -8.54 -5.42 11.54
N ALA A 67 -7.69 -4.79 10.74
CA ALA A 67 -7.23 -5.33 9.46
C ALA A 67 -6.51 -6.68 9.63
N LEU A 68 -5.70 -6.85 10.68
CA LEU A 68 -5.07 -8.12 11.01
C LEU A 68 -6.11 -9.19 11.37
N GLY A 69 -7.12 -8.83 12.16
CA GLY A 69 -8.26 -9.72 12.45
C GLY A 69 -8.98 -10.14 11.17
N MET A 70 -9.26 -9.20 10.27
CA MET A 70 -9.88 -9.48 8.98
C MET A 70 -9.04 -10.38 8.07
N ALA A 71 -7.71 -10.20 8.05
CA ALA A 71 -6.81 -11.06 7.30
C ALA A 71 -6.86 -12.52 7.80
N LEU A 72 -6.92 -12.73 9.12
CA LEU A 72 -7.07 -14.06 9.70
C LEU A 72 -8.42 -14.69 9.36
N VAL A 73 -9.52 -13.93 9.46
CA VAL A 73 -10.87 -14.42 9.14
C VAL A 73 -10.96 -14.89 7.68
N ILE A 74 -10.47 -14.07 6.74
CA ILE A 74 -10.41 -14.42 5.31
C ILE A 74 -9.53 -15.67 5.09
N GLY A 75 -8.38 -15.75 5.77
CA GLY A 75 -7.49 -16.91 5.68
C GLY A 75 -8.10 -18.22 6.19
N THR A 76 -9.12 -18.14 7.05
CA THR A 76 -9.88 -19.29 7.57
C THR A 76 -11.18 -19.60 6.78
N GLU A 77 -11.33 -19.06 5.57
CA GLU A 77 -12.53 -19.16 4.71
C GLU A 77 -13.80 -18.51 5.28
N GLY A 78 -13.69 -17.74 6.37
CA GLY A 78 -14.76 -16.89 6.85
C GLY A 78 -14.76 -15.57 6.07
N ILE A 79 -15.77 -15.31 5.24
CA ILE A 79 -15.99 -13.99 4.66
C ILE A 79 -16.87 -13.20 5.64
N ASP A 80 -16.30 -12.75 6.76
CA ASP A 80 -17.07 -11.98 7.74
C ASP A 80 -17.22 -10.52 7.30
N LEU A 81 -18.32 -10.23 6.62
CA LEU A 81 -18.68 -8.88 6.17
C LEU A 81 -19.12 -7.95 7.32
N SER A 82 -19.37 -8.48 8.53
CA SER A 82 -19.93 -7.70 9.64
C SER A 82 -18.95 -6.65 10.17
N VAL A 83 -17.65 -6.96 10.23
CA VAL A 83 -16.60 -6.05 10.69
C VAL A 83 -16.47 -4.83 9.76
N GLY A 84 -16.56 -5.05 8.44
CA GLY A 84 -16.53 -3.94 7.48
C GLY A 84 -17.74 -3.00 7.64
N SER A 85 -18.94 -3.55 7.82
CA SER A 85 -20.16 -2.76 8.01
C SER A 85 -20.18 -1.98 9.33
N THR A 86 -19.69 -2.58 10.42
CA THR A 86 -19.59 -1.91 11.73
C THR A 86 -18.53 -0.82 11.75
N MET A 87 -17.37 -1.05 11.10
CA MET A 87 -16.36 0.00 10.90
C MET A 87 -16.89 1.17 10.09
N ALA A 88 -17.61 0.91 8.99
CA ALA A 88 -18.20 1.95 8.17
C ALA A 88 -19.24 2.79 8.94
N LEU A 89 -20.10 2.14 9.73
CA LEU A 89 -21.06 2.84 10.59
C LEU A 89 -20.37 3.67 11.67
N ALA A 90 -19.35 3.12 12.34
CA ALA A 90 -18.59 3.85 13.36
C ALA A 90 -17.88 5.08 12.76
N ALA A 91 -17.28 4.93 11.56
CA ALA A 91 -16.64 6.03 10.85
C ALA A 91 -17.62 7.11 10.37
N ALA A 92 -18.89 6.76 10.13
CA ALA A 92 -19.93 7.73 9.76
C ALA A 92 -20.47 8.52 10.96
N LEU A 93 -20.27 8.02 12.19
CA LEU A 93 -20.73 8.67 13.44
C LEU A 93 -19.65 9.50 14.14
N LEU A 94 -18.38 9.21 13.89
CA LEU A 94 -17.22 9.98 14.35
C LEU A 94 -16.95 11.18 13.44
#